data_AF-A0A9X9BZS1-F1
#
_entry.id   AF-A0A9X9BZS1-F1
#
_cell.length_a   1.000
_cell.length_b   1.000
_cell.length_c   1.000
_cell.angle_alpha   90.00
_cell.angle_beta   90.00
_cell.angle_gamma   90.00
#
_symmetry.space_group_name_H-M   'P 1'
#
loop_
_entity.id
_entity.type
_entity.pdbx_description
1 polymer ?
#
loop_
_entity_poly.entity_id
_entity_poly.type
_entity_poly.pdbx_seq_one_letter_code
_entity_poly.pdbx_strand_id
1 'polypeptide(L)' 'MDNQLPDDIEQLKALLREQRAQNQRLSGLVTSYRHEIDKLKAHIAKLQRMVFGSRSEKSRDKAARLLNK' A
#
# COMPACT_ATOMS: atom_id res chain seq x y z
N MET A 1 -16.24 7.95 -28.90
CA MET A 1 -15.70 6.58 -28.88
C MET A 1 -16.87 5.67 -29.08
N ASP A 2 -17.07 5.17 -30.29
CA ASP A 2 -18.23 4.34 -30.61
C ASP A 2 -18.10 3.01 -29.87
N ASN A 3 -18.78 2.91 -28.73
CA ASN A 3 -18.80 1.73 -27.87
C ASN A 3 -19.85 0.73 -28.38
N GLN A 4 -19.82 0.48 -29.68
CA GLN A 4 -20.77 -0.42 -30.32
C GLN A 4 -20.37 -1.86 -29.98
N LEU A 5 -21.17 -2.50 -29.15
CA LEU A 5 -20.97 -3.90 -28.83
C LEU A 5 -21.22 -4.75 -30.09
N PRO A 6 -20.49 -5.85 -30.28
CA PRO A 6 -20.81 -6.80 -31.33
C PRO A 6 -22.19 -7.42 -31.09
N ASP A 7 -23.00 -7.55 -32.14
CA ASP A 7 -24.30 -8.26 -32.07
C ASP A 7 -24.13 -9.80 -32.07
N ASP A 8 -22.94 -10.31 -32.39
CA ASP A 8 -22.66 -11.74 -32.36
C ASP A 8 -22.44 -12.26 -30.93
N ILE A 9 -23.20 -13.30 -30.57
CA ILE A 9 -23.21 -13.85 -29.22
C ILE A 9 -21.86 -14.49 -28.82
N GLU A 10 -21.13 -15.07 -29.77
CA GLU A 10 -19.82 -15.67 -29.48
C GLU A 10 -18.75 -14.59 -29.28
N GLN A 11 -18.81 -13.50 -30.05
CA GLN A 11 -17.98 -12.31 -29.84
C GLN A 11 -18.25 -11.66 -28.48
N LEU A 12 -19.52 -11.54 -28.06
CA LEU A 12 -19.87 -11.04 -26.73
C LEU A 12 -19.33 -11.94 -25.60
N LYS A 13 -19.43 -13.26 -25.75
CA LYS A 13 -18.85 -14.21 -24.78
C LYS A 13 -17.32 -14.08 -24.71
N ALA A 14 -16.65 -13.88 -25.85
CA ALA A 14 -15.22 -13.68 -25.92
C ALA A 14 -14.80 -12.39 -25.19
N LEU A 15 -15.48 -11.27 -25.48
CA LEU A 15 -15.26 -9.98 -24.79
C LEU A 15 -15.48 -10.11 -23.27
N LEU A 16 -16.53 -10.82 -22.86
CA LEU A 16 -16.80 -11.03 -21.43
C LEU A 16 -15.69 -11.83 -20.74
N ARG A 17 -15.15 -12.87 -21.40
CA ARG A 17 -14.02 -13.65 -20.89
C ARG A 17 -12.77 -12.79 -20.77
N GLU A 18 -12.48 -11.97 -21.77
CA GLU A 18 -11.34 -11.05 -21.77
C GLU A 18 -11.46 -10.02 -20.64
N GLN A 19 -12.61 -9.36 -20.51
CA GLN A 19 -12.85 -8.41 -19.42
C GLN A 19 -12.75 -9.06 -18.04
N ARG A 20 -13.25 -10.30 -17.87
CA ARG A 20 -13.09 -11.05 -16.61
C ARG A 20 -11.62 -11.33 -16.30
N ALA A 21 -10.85 -11.75 -17.30
CA ALA A 21 -9.40 -11.97 -17.12
C ALA A 21 -8.65 -10.67 -16.80
N GLN A 22 -9.02 -9.56 -17.44
CA GLN A 22 -8.48 -8.24 -17.13
C GLN A 22 -8.83 -7.80 -15.70
N ASN A 23 -10.09 -7.96 -15.28
CA ASN A 23 -10.52 -7.63 -13.92
C ASN A 23 -9.79 -8.47 -12.86
N GLN A 24 -9.59 -9.77 -13.10
CA GLN A 24 -8.81 -10.63 -12.20
C GLN A 24 -7.36 -10.16 -12.08
N ARG A 25 -6.71 -9.81 -13.20
CA ARG A 25 -5.35 -9.26 -13.20
C ARG A 25 -5.26 -7.96 -12.42
N LEU A 26 -6.16 -7.01 -12.69
CA LEU A 26 -6.21 -5.73 -11.98
C LEU A 26 -6.47 -5.90 -10.48
N SER A 27 -7.37 -6.82 -10.10
CA SER A 27 -7.62 -7.15 -8.70
C SER A 27 -6.36 -7.70 -7.99
N GLY A 28 -5.58 -8.52 -8.69
CA GLY A 28 -4.29 -9.02 -8.18
C GLY A 28 -3.27 -7.89 -7.95
N LEU A 29 -3.15 -6.97 -8.91
CA LEU A 29 -2.27 -5.80 -8.79
C LEU A 29 -2.68 -4.89 -7.63
N VAL A 30 -3.97 -4.60 -7.48
CA VAL A 30 -4.48 -3.80 -6.35
C VAL A 30 -4.13 -4.43 -5.01
N THR A 31 -4.24 -5.76 -4.91
CA THR A 31 -3.88 -6.50 -3.70
C THR A 31 -2.38 -6.42 -3.42
N SER A 32 -1.55 -6.55 -4.46
CA SER A 32 -0.09 -6.43 -4.35
C SER A 32 0.34 -5.04 -3.88
N TYR A 33 -0.20 -3.98 -4.50
CA TYR A 33 0.09 -2.60 -4.11
C TYR A 33 -0.39 -2.28 -2.70
N ARG A 34 -1.55 -2.82 -2.28
CA ARG A 34 -2.01 -2.68 -0.90
C ARG A 34 -0.98 -3.24 0.10
N HIS A 35 -0.44 -4.42 -0.20
CA HIS A 35 0.58 -5.05 0.66
C HIS A 35 1.89 -4.26 0.69
N GLU A 36 2.29 -3.68 -0.45
CA GLU A 36 3.46 -2.81 -0.53
C GLU A 36 3.28 -1.52 0.28
N ILE A 37 2.10 -0.89 0.20
CA ILE A 37 1.74 0.27 1.02
C ILE A 37 1.83 -0.06 2.51
N ASP A 38 1.33 -1.23 2.93
CA ASP A 38 1.39 -1.64 4.34
C ASP A 38 2.83 -1.86 4.82
N LYS A 39 3.69 -2.45 3.98
CA LYS A 39 5.14 -2.58 4.26
C LYS A 39 5.82 -1.22 4.39
N LEU A 40 5.54 -0.30 3.48
CA LEU A 40 6.11 1.05 3.51
C LEU A 40 5.66 1.81 4.74
N LYS A 41 4.38 1.73 5.12
CA LYS A 41 3.86 2.31 6.37
C LYS A 41 4.58 1.76 7.60
N ALA A 42 4.79 0.44 7.67
CA ALA A 42 5.53 -0.19 8.76
C ALA A 42 6.98 0.30 8.81
N HIS A 43 7.63 0.48 7.65
CA HIS A 43 8.98 1.01 7.57
C HIS A 43 9.06 2.47 8.05
N ILE A 44 8.11 3.32 7.62
CA ILE A 44 7.98 4.70 8.09
C ILE A 44 7.82 4.73 9.61
N ALA A 45 6.92 3.90 10.17
CA ALA A 45 6.72 3.81 11.62
C ALA A 45 8.01 3.40 12.35
N LYS A 46 8.79 2.46 11.79
CA LYS A 46 10.09 2.07 12.33
C LYS A 46 11.08 3.24 12.31
N LEU A 47 11.18 3.96 11.19
CA LEU A 47 12.05 5.14 11.06
C LEU A 47 11.66 6.25 12.03
N GLN A 48 10.35 6.53 12.17
CA GLN A 48 9.84 7.47 13.16
C GLN A 48 10.24 7.05 14.58
N ARG A 49 10.08 5.78 14.94
CA ARG A 49 10.53 5.28 16.26
C ARG A 49 12.03 5.42 16.45
N MET A 50 12.85 5.20 15.42
CA MET A 50 14.30 5.38 15.53
C MET A 50 14.69 6.86 15.71
N VAL A 51 14.07 7.78 14.96
CA VAL A 51 14.38 9.21 15.02
C VAL A 51 13.82 9.88 16.28
N PHE A 52 12.57 9.59 16.65
CA PHE A 52 11.93 10.16 17.83
C PHE A 52 12.25 9.41 19.12
N GLY A 53 12.40 8.09 19.07
CA GLY A 53 12.82 7.28 20.23
C GLY A 53 14.22 7.66 20.69
N SER A 54 15.19 7.76 19.78
CA SER A 54 16.57 8.18 20.13
C SER A 54 16.66 9.64 20.60
N ARG A 55 15.83 10.54 20.06
CA ARG A 55 15.72 11.93 20.54
C ARG A 55 15.06 12.03 21.93
N SER A 56 14.02 11.22 22.18
CA SER A 56 13.34 11.12 23.47
C SER A 56 14.23 10.50 24.54
N GLU A 57 15.04 9.50 24.19
CA GLU A 57 15.97 8.85 25.11
C GLU A 57 17.10 9.81 25.51
N LYS A 58 17.68 10.53 24.55
CA LYS A 58 18.67 11.59 24.83
C LYS A 58 18.11 12.74 25.69
N SER A 59 16.85 13.14 25.49
CA SER A 59 16.23 14.18 26.31
C SER A 59 15.93 13.68 27.73
N ARG A 60 15.52 12.42 27.88
CA ARG A 60 15.32 11.76 29.18
C ARG A 60 16.62 11.59 29.95
N ASP A 61 17.70 11.16 29.30
CA ASP A 61 19.03 11.07 29.92
C ASP A 61 19.53 12.44 30.40
N LYS A 62 19.31 13.50 29.60
CA LYS A 62 19.66 14.86 29.99
C LYS A 62 18.82 15.33 31.19
N ALA A 63 17.51 15.06 31.19
CA ALA A 63 16.62 15.41 32.30
C ALA A 63 17.00 14.64 33.59
N ALA A 64 17.27 13.34 33.49
CA ALA A 64 17.68 12.51 34.62
C ALA A 64 19.02 12.97 35.22
N ARG A 65 20.00 13.37 34.39
CA ARG A 65 21.26 13.95 34.86
C ARG A 65 21.10 15.29 35.59
N LEU A 66 20.09 16.08 35.23
CA LEU A 66 19.80 17.36 35.89
C LEU A 66 19.04 17.19 37.21
N LEU A 67 18.28 16.10 37.37
CA LEU A 67 17.54 15.76 38.59
C LEU A 67 18.40 15.06 39.66
N ASN A 68 19.47 14.37 39.25
CA ASN A 68 20.39 13.65 40.15
C ASN A 68 21.63 14.49 40.54
N LYS A 69 21.55 15.82 40.47
CA LYS A 69 22.63 16.75 40.79
C LYS A 69 22.13 17.78 41.80
#